data_AF-A0A3R6ERK1-F1
#
_entry.id   AF-A0A3R6ERK1-F1
#
_cell.length_a   1.000
_cell.length_b   1.000
_cell.length_c   1.000
_cell.angle_alpha   90.00
_cell.angle_beta   90.00
_cell.angle_gamma   90.00
#
_symmetry.space_group_name_H-M   'P 1'
#
loop_
_entity.id
_entity.type
_entity.pdbx_description
1 polymer ?
#
loop_
_entity_poly.entity_id
_entity_poly.type
_entity_poly.pdbx_seq_one_letter_code
_entity_poly.pdbx_strand_id
1 'polypeptide(L)'
;MAVWKSEKEVEAIKHKYPKGTKLELDFMDEEGMLPGLRGTVDYVDDQGQLHMNWENGRSLALVPGEDVFHVLSEKQDNKSEKKDPTDSYIEYLNSNILNRIDYGRLQESYDTEDKAYAKRILNALHRAMVHAYGTENLNSDVVEYALIPGVIQSRNTGNVCLALLELDLQSSGEHFHTGYLTKMGVLSYGNPELSKEARNFIKEMYGPYDYGYTATIPNDIHVSPETFPPAVKEIVSTFRNYEVELLNEEEMSEVEDLER
;
A
#
# COMPACT_ATOMS: atom_id res chain seq x y z
N MET A 1 -30.35 -28.99 6.30
CA MET A 1 -30.62 -29.29 7.73
C MET A 1 -30.69 -27.95 8.44
N ALA A 2 -31.74 -27.66 9.21
CA ALA A 2 -31.81 -26.39 9.94
C ALA A 2 -30.69 -26.35 10.98
N VAL A 3 -29.72 -25.45 10.79
CA VAL A 3 -28.61 -25.25 11.73
C VAL A 3 -29.12 -24.31 12.82
N TRP A 4 -29.30 -24.84 14.02
CA TRP A 4 -29.67 -24.03 15.19
C TRP A 4 -28.42 -23.33 15.71
N LYS A 5 -28.44 -21.99 15.74
CA LYS A 5 -27.38 -21.18 16.34
C LYS A 5 -27.47 -21.25 17.86
N SER A 6 -26.33 -21.32 18.54
CA SER A 6 -26.25 -21.25 19.99
C SER A 6 -26.55 -19.82 20.50
N GLU A 7 -26.94 -19.70 21.77
CA GLU A 7 -27.23 -18.40 22.41
C GLU A 7 -26.04 -17.43 22.30
N LYS A 8 -24.80 -17.94 22.39
CA LYS A 8 -23.59 -17.14 22.21
C LYS A 8 -23.42 -16.62 20.78
N GLU A 9 -23.79 -17.42 19.78
CA GLU A 9 -23.73 -17.02 18.36
C GLU A 9 -24.80 -15.97 18.04
N VAL A 10 -26.01 -16.14 18.58
CA VAL A 10 -27.09 -15.15 18.44
C VAL A 10 -26.72 -13.83 19.12
N GLU A 11 -26.13 -13.88 20.31
CA GLU A 11 -25.68 -12.68 21.01
C GLU A 11 -24.56 -11.96 20.25
N ALA A 12 -23.64 -12.70 19.63
CA ALA A 12 -22.61 -12.14 18.76
C ALA A 12 -23.20 -11.46 17.52
N ILE A 13 -24.24 -12.03 16.91
CA ILE A 13 -24.96 -11.44 15.77
C ILE A 13 -25.67 -10.14 16.20
N LYS A 14 -26.34 -10.14 17.36
CA LYS A 14 -26.99 -8.94 17.93
C LYS A 14 -26.00 -7.80 18.18
N HIS A 15 -24.82 -8.13 18.70
CA HIS A 15 -23.74 -7.15 18.90
C HIS A 15 -23.17 -6.62 17.57
N LYS A 16 -23.06 -7.49 16.56
CA LYS A 16 -22.50 -7.13 15.24
C LYS A 16 -23.46 -6.30 14.39
N TYR A 17 -24.76 -6.54 14.51
CA TYR A 17 -25.80 -5.90 13.70
C TYR A 17 -26.92 -5.31 14.59
N PRO A 18 -26.63 -4.26 15.38
CA PRO A 18 -27.65 -3.61 16.19
C PRO A 18 -28.74 -2.96 15.33
N LYS A 19 -29.91 -2.69 15.93
CA LYS A 19 -30.99 -1.93 15.30
C LYS A 19 -30.46 -0.61 14.71
N GLY A 20 -30.82 -0.31 13.47
CA GLY A 20 -30.36 0.88 12.75
C GLY A 20 -29.13 0.65 11.87
N THR A 21 -28.53 -0.55 11.90
CA THR A 21 -27.43 -0.90 10.98
C THR A 21 -27.92 -0.88 9.54
N LYS A 22 -27.29 -0.09 8.67
CA LYS A 22 -27.57 -0.07 7.23
C LYS A 22 -26.77 -1.17 6.54
N LEU A 23 -27.39 -1.91 5.64
CA LEU A 23 -26.80 -3.02 4.90
C LEU A 23 -27.13 -2.88 3.41
N GLU A 24 -26.26 -3.43 2.56
CA GLU A 24 -26.54 -3.67 1.15
C GLU A 24 -26.51 -5.17 0.87
N LEU A 25 -27.51 -5.63 0.12
CA LEU A 25 -27.64 -7.02 -0.27
C LEU A 25 -26.68 -7.33 -1.42
N ASP A 26 -25.84 -8.36 -1.27
CA ASP A 26 -25.00 -8.85 -2.35
C ASP A 26 -25.67 -10.03 -3.07
N PHE A 27 -26.32 -10.93 -2.32
CA PHE A 27 -27.04 -12.08 -2.87
C PHE A 27 -28.04 -12.67 -1.88
N MET A 28 -29.22 -13.02 -2.39
CA MET A 28 -30.26 -13.83 -1.73
C MET A 28 -31.02 -14.61 -2.80
N ASP A 29 -31.33 -15.88 -2.55
CA ASP A 29 -32.07 -16.74 -3.48
C ASP A 29 -33.59 -16.48 -3.39
N GLU A 30 -34.01 -15.24 -3.67
CA GLU A 30 -35.40 -14.80 -3.63
C GLU A 30 -35.72 -13.83 -4.79
N GLU A 31 -36.83 -14.07 -5.49
CA GLU A 31 -37.24 -13.22 -6.61
C GLU A 31 -37.57 -11.79 -6.15
N GLY A 32 -36.97 -10.80 -6.81
CA GLY A 32 -37.14 -9.38 -6.49
C GLY A 32 -36.23 -8.85 -5.37
N MET A 33 -35.30 -9.67 -4.87
CA MET A 33 -34.23 -9.26 -3.95
C MET A 33 -32.90 -9.16 -4.72
N LEU A 34 -32.74 -8.07 -5.46
CA LEU A 34 -31.58 -7.88 -6.34
C LEU A 34 -30.33 -7.42 -5.56
N PRO A 35 -29.12 -7.79 -6.02
CA PRO A 35 -27.87 -7.21 -5.52
C PRO A 35 -27.87 -5.67 -5.60
N GLY A 36 -27.30 -5.02 -4.59
CA GLY A 36 -27.31 -3.56 -4.43
C GLY A 36 -28.55 -3.02 -3.72
N LEU A 37 -29.54 -3.87 -3.39
CA LEU A 37 -30.71 -3.44 -2.61
C LEU A 37 -30.30 -3.09 -1.19
N ARG A 38 -30.63 -1.88 -0.74
CA ARG A 38 -30.26 -1.39 0.59
C ARG A 38 -31.40 -1.52 1.58
N GLY A 39 -31.05 -1.74 2.84
CA GLY A 39 -31.99 -1.89 3.93
C GLY A 39 -31.39 -1.54 5.28
N THR A 40 -32.25 -1.38 6.28
CA THR A 40 -31.83 -1.10 7.66
C THR A 40 -32.33 -2.20 8.58
N VAL A 41 -31.48 -2.67 9.48
CA VAL A 41 -31.84 -3.66 10.52
C VAL A 41 -32.88 -3.06 11.46
N ASP A 42 -34.05 -3.67 11.56
CA ASP A 42 -35.09 -3.30 12.54
C ASP A 42 -34.86 -3.99 13.88
N TYR A 43 -34.56 -5.30 13.85
CA TYR A 43 -34.14 -6.09 15.01
C TYR A 43 -33.51 -7.42 14.59
N VAL A 44 -32.85 -8.11 15.52
CA VAL A 44 -32.34 -9.48 15.35
C VAL A 44 -33.14 -10.39 16.27
N ASP A 45 -33.69 -11.47 15.72
CA ASP A 45 -34.52 -12.42 16.49
C ASP A 45 -33.69 -13.40 17.34
N ASP A 46 -34.37 -14.31 18.03
CA ASP A 46 -33.74 -15.33 18.89
C ASP A 46 -33.08 -16.47 18.10
N GLN A 47 -33.25 -16.51 16.79
CA GLN A 47 -32.56 -17.44 15.87
C GLN A 47 -31.36 -16.79 15.17
N GLY A 48 -31.12 -15.49 15.42
CA GLY A 48 -30.04 -14.73 14.81
C GLY A 48 -30.31 -14.32 13.36
N GLN A 49 -31.58 -14.24 12.95
CA GLN A 49 -31.96 -13.65 11.66
C GLN A 49 -32.15 -12.14 11.82
N LEU A 50 -31.72 -11.37 10.82
CA LEU A 50 -31.81 -9.92 10.82
C LEU A 50 -33.09 -9.52 10.12
N HIS A 51 -34.06 -8.98 10.86
CA HIS A 51 -35.28 -8.44 10.29
C HIS A 51 -34.98 -7.06 9.71
N MET A 52 -35.23 -6.91 8.41
CA MET A 52 -34.80 -5.74 7.64
C MET A 52 -36.00 -4.90 7.22
N ASN A 53 -35.77 -3.59 7.11
CA ASN A 53 -36.61 -2.68 6.33
C ASN A 53 -35.87 -2.34 5.03
N TRP A 54 -36.31 -2.92 3.90
CA TRP A 54 -35.68 -2.73 2.59
C TRP A 54 -36.25 -1.53 1.84
N GLU A 55 -35.44 -0.88 1.02
CA GLU A 55 -35.85 0.27 0.19
C GLU A 55 -36.94 -0.06 -0.84
N ASN A 56 -37.01 -1.33 -1.28
CA ASN A 56 -38.09 -1.81 -2.15
C ASN A 56 -39.43 -2.04 -1.40
N GLY A 57 -39.49 -1.69 -0.11
CA GLY A 57 -40.67 -1.81 0.74
C GLY A 57 -40.91 -3.22 1.30
N ARG A 58 -40.02 -4.18 1.04
CA ARG A 58 -40.10 -5.53 1.63
C ARG A 58 -39.49 -5.57 3.03
N SER A 59 -39.83 -6.63 3.77
CA SER A 59 -39.37 -6.85 5.14
C SER A 59 -38.78 -8.25 5.36
N LEU A 60 -38.19 -8.82 4.31
CA LEU A 60 -37.62 -10.18 4.37
C LEU A 60 -36.36 -10.19 5.25
N ALA A 61 -36.24 -11.20 6.10
CA ALA A 61 -35.11 -11.33 7.01
C ALA A 61 -33.86 -11.87 6.30
N LEU A 62 -32.67 -11.43 6.74
CA LEU A 62 -31.39 -12.02 6.34
C LEU A 62 -31.00 -13.13 7.32
N VAL A 63 -30.47 -14.22 6.78
CA VAL A 63 -29.88 -15.33 7.52
C VAL A 63 -28.35 -15.25 7.39
N PRO A 64 -27.63 -14.80 8.43
CA PRO A 64 -26.16 -14.78 8.41
C PRO A 64 -25.61 -16.17 8.14
N GLY A 65 -24.81 -16.28 7.08
CA GLY A 65 -24.19 -17.53 6.60
C GLY A 65 -24.92 -18.20 5.44
N GLU A 66 -26.15 -17.80 5.12
CA GLU A 66 -26.89 -18.25 3.93
C GLU A 66 -27.03 -17.11 2.91
N ASP A 67 -27.39 -15.91 3.37
CA ASP A 67 -27.43 -14.70 2.55
C ASP A 67 -26.09 -13.96 2.55
N VAL A 68 -25.80 -13.27 1.45
CA VAL A 68 -24.57 -12.47 1.28
C VAL A 68 -24.93 -10.99 1.31
N PHE A 69 -24.26 -10.24 2.20
CA PHE A 69 -24.50 -8.82 2.41
C PHE A 69 -23.31 -8.19 3.13
N HIS A 70 -23.22 -6.86 3.05
CA HIS A 70 -22.22 -6.09 3.77
C HIS A 70 -22.82 -4.87 4.48
N VAL A 71 -22.14 -4.40 5.54
CA VAL A 71 -22.58 -3.26 6.35
C VAL A 71 -22.20 -1.95 5.67
N LEU A 72 -23.20 -1.12 5.42
CA LEU A 72 -23.01 0.25 4.99
C LEU A 72 -22.70 1.11 6.22
N SER A 73 -21.42 1.41 6.43
CA SER A 73 -21.01 2.39 7.44
C SER A 73 -21.39 3.81 6.99
N GLU A 74 -21.82 4.69 7.90
CA GLU A 74 -22.14 6.10 7.59
C GLU A 74 -20.92 6.95 7.16
N LYS A 75 -19.79 6.29 6.85
CA LYS A 75 -18.61 6.91 6.24
C LYS A 75 -18.37 6.46 4.79
N GLN A 76 -19.40 5.96 4.09
CA GLN A 76 -19.22 5.47 2.71
C GLN A 76 -20.39 5.82 1.78
N ASP A 77 -20.56 7.12 1.48
CA ASP A 77 -20.89 7.54 0.13
C ASP A 77 -19.60 8.15 -0.45
N ASN A 78 -19.11 7.59 -1.57
CA ASN A 78 -17.77 7.76 -2.20
C ASN A 78 -16.65 6.83 -1.71
N LYS A 79 -16.82 5.51 -1.87
CA LYS A 79 -15.72 4.65 -2.31
C LYS A 79 -16.23 3.77 -3.47
N SER A 80 -15.91 4.17 -4.70
CA SER A 80 -15.26 3.22 -5.62
C SER A 80 -14.26 2.42 -4.79
N GLU A 81 -14.20 1.10 -4.86
CA GLU A 81 -13.18 0.28 -4.18
C GLU A 81 -11.83 1.02 -4.20
N LYS A 82 -11.49 1.72 -3.11
CA LYS A 82 -10.23 2.48 -3.06
C LYS A 82 -9.21 1.41 -2.79
N LYS A 83 -8.64 0.89 -3.88
CA LYS A 83 -7.44 0.08 -3.90
C LYS A 83 -6.48 0.66 -2.87
N ASP A 84 -5.91 -0.21 -2.04
CA ASP A 84 -4.92 0.20 -1.06
C ASP A 84 -3.87 1.08 -1.76
N PRO A 85 -3.50 2.25 -1.19
CA PRO A 85 -2.64 3.17 -1.91
C PRO A 85 -1.23 2.57 -2.11
N THR A 86 -0.78 1.64 -1.25
CA THR A 86 0.46 0.88 -1.46
C THR A 86 0.31 -0.07 -2.64
N ASP A 87 -0.82 -0.77 -2.78
CA ASP A 87 -1.09 -1.62 -3.95
C ASP A 87 -1.12 -0.80 -5.25
N SER A 88 -1.74 0.39 -5.21
CA SER A 88 -1.79 1.32 -6.35
C SER A 88 -0.39 1.81 -6.72
N TYR A 89 0.43 2.12 -5.72
CA TYR A 89 1.83 2.50 -5.92
C TYR A 89 2.64 1.37 -6.55
N ILE A 90 2.54 0.14 -6.02
CA ILE A 90 3.27 -1.03 -6.54
C ILE A 90 2.91 -1.33 -8.00
N GLU A 91 1.62 -1.29 -8.34
CA GLU A 91 1.18 -1.50 -9.72
C GLU A 91 1.74 -0.42 -10.66
N TYR A 92 1.70 0.85 -10.24
CA TYR A 92 2.26 1.95 -11.00
C TYR A 92 3.77 1.79 -11.20
N LEU A 93 4.51 1.42 -10.14
CA LEU A 93 5.95 1.18 -10.21
C LEU A 93 6.28 0.12 -11.27
N ASN A 94 5.60 -1.03 -11.22
CA ASN A 94 5.85 -2.14 -12.13
C ASN A 94 5.53 -1.78 -13.58
N SER A 95 4.45 -1.04 -13.81
CA SER A 95 3.95 -0.73 -15.15
C SER A 95 4.68 0.44 -15.82
N ASN A 96 5.12 1.42 -15.03
CA ASN A 96 5.56 2.72 -15.55
C ASN A 96 7.02 3.08 -15.22
N ILE A 97 7.61 2.51 -14.17
CA ILE A 97 8.96 2.92 -13.73
C ILE A 97 9.95 1.78 -13.83
N LEU A 98 9.74 0.69 -13.07
CA LEU A 98 10.74 -0.36 -12.89
C LEU A 98 11.11 -1.07 -14.21
N ASN A 99 10.14 -1.25 -15.10
CA ASN A 99 10.36 -1.81 -16.43
C ASN A 99 11.10 -0.88 -17.41
N ARG A 100 11.20 0.42 -17.11
CA ARG A 100 11.90 1.44 -17.93
C ARG A 100 13.31 1.76 -17.42
N ILE A 101 13.73 1.21 -16.27
CA ILE A 101 15.06 1.46 -15.70
C ILE A 101 16.13 0.70 -16.50
N ASP A 102 17.17 1.41 -16.93
CA ASP A 102 18.44 0.80 -17.34
C ASP A 102 19.24 0.45 -16.09
N TYR A 103 19.09 -0.80 -15.63
CA TYR A 103 19.74 -1.27 -14.40
C TYR A 103 21.27 -1.33 -14.49
N GLY A 104 21.84 -1.44 -15.71
CA GLY A 104 23.28 -1.37 -15.92
C GLY A 104 23.79 0.05 -15.66
N ARG A 105 23.15 1.03 -16.30
CA ARG A 105 23.43 2.46 -16.09
C ARG A 105 23.17 2.89 -14.64
N LEU A 106 22.14 2.35 -14.00
CA LEU A 106 21.86 2.61 -12.58
C LEU A 106 23.01 2.12 -11.70
N GLN A 107 23.52 0.92 -11.95
CA GLN A 107 24.65 0.37 -11.20
C GLN A 107 25.91 1.23 -11.37
N GLU A 108 26.23 1.66 -12.59
CA GLU A 108 27.36 2.56 -12.87
C GLU A 108 27.17 3.93 -12.20
N SER A 109 25.93 4.43 -12.16
CA SER A 109 25.61 5.73 -11.58
C SER A 109 25.94 5.81 -10.09
N TYR A 110 25.91 4.71 -9.34
CA TYR A 110 26.23 4.74 -7.91
C TYR A 110 27.67 5.16 -7.62
N ASP A 111 28.59 4.87 -8.55
CA ASP A 111 30.02 5.16 -8.43
C ASP A 111 30.42 6.51 -9.04
N THR A 112 29.48 7.22 -9.68
CA THR A 112 29.72 8.57 -10.21
C THR A 112 29.73 9.61 -9.09
N GLU A 113 30.41 10.73 -9.32
CA GLU A 113 30.47 11.83 -8.35
C GLU A 113 29.08 12.39 -8.05
N ASP A 114 28.28 12.67 -9.09
CA ASP A 114 26.97 13.33 -8.98
C ASP A 114 25.78 12.38 -8.80
N LYS A 115 25.95 11.09 -9.12
CA LYS A 115 24.92 10.04 -9.07
C LYS A 115 23.64 10.44 -9.79
N ALA A 116 23.79 11.20 -10.89
CA ALA A 116 22.68 11.87 -11.54
C ALA A 116 21.56 10.90 -11.95
N TYR A 117 21.90 9.76 -12.56
CA TYR A 117 20.90 8.81 -13.02
C TYR A 117 20.17 8.15 -11.84
N ALA A 118 20.88 7.73 -10.79
CA ALA A 118 20.26 7.21 -9.58
C ALA A 118 19.31 8.22 -8.92
N LYS A 119 19.70 9.50 -8.84
CA LYS A 119 18.86 10.57 -8.30
C LYS A 119 17.59 10.81 -9.14
N ARG A 120 17.69 10.72 -10.47
CA ARG A 120 16.53 10.78 -11.38
C ARG A 120 15.55 9.64 -11.14
N ILE A 121 16.06 8.41 -11.02
CA ILE A 121 15.21 7.25 -10.67
C ILE A 121 14.55 7.47 -9.31
N LEU A 122 15.32 7.89 -8.29
CA LEU A 122 14.79 8.12 -6.95
C LEU A 122 13.69 9.19 -6.93
N ASN A 123 13.85 10.27 -7.71
CA ASN A 123 12.84 11.31 -7.87
C ASN A 123 11.57 10.78 -8.54
N ALA A 124 11.70 9.93 -9.57
CA ALA A 124 10.57 9.29 -10.22
C ALA A 124 9.76 8.41 -9.25
N LEU A 125 10.46 7.56 -8.49
CA LEU A 125 9.85 6.72 -7.45
C LEU A 125 9.15 7.57 -6.40
N HIS A 126 9.82 8.62 -5.90
CA HIS A 126 9.25 9.51 -4.90
C HIS A 126 7.99 10.23 -5.41
N ARG A 127 7.99 10.77 -6.64
CA ARG A 127 6.80 11.44 -7.21
C ARG A 127 5.63 10.46 -7.35
N ALA A 128 5.89 9.24 -7.80
CA ALA A 128 4.87 8.19 -7.87
C ALA A 128 4.31 7.82 -6.48
N MET A 129 5.17 7.75 -5.47
CA MET A 129 4.77 7.52 -4.08
C MET A 129 3.85 8.63 -3.56
N VAL A 130 4.24 9.90 -3.75
CA VAL A 130 3.43 11.06 -3.33
C VAL A 130 2.08 11.09 -4.04
N HIS A 131 2.04 10.74 -5.33
CA HIS A 131 0.78 10.63 -6.08
C HIS A 131 -0.12 9.53 -5.50
N ALA A 132 0.43 8.34 -5.21
CA ALA A 132 -0.34 7.20 -4.72
C ALA A 132 -0.85 7.39 -3.27
N TYR A 133 0.00 7.88 -2.37
CA TYR A 133 -0.38 8.14 -0.97
C TYR A 133 -1.08 9.51 -0.77
N GLY A 134 -1.02 10.40 -1.76
CA GLY A 134 -1.55 11.77 -1.69
C GLY A 134 -0.71 12.75 -0.85
N THR A 135 0.41 12.30 -0.28
CA THR A 135 1.29 13.12 0.58
C THR A 135 2.68 12.49 0.70
N GLU A 136 3.69 13.30 0.95
CA GLU A 136 5.02 12.85 1.36
C GLU A 136 5.18 12.74 2.89
N ASN A 137 4.25 13.31 3.65
CA ASN A 137 4.22 13.25 5.11
C ASN A 137 3.39 12.03 5.51
N LEU A 138 4.07 10.90 5.75
CA LEU A 138 3.42 9.62 6.02
C LEU A 138 3.30 9.38 7.52
N ASN A 139 2.15 8.85 7.92
CA ASN A 139 1.84 8.41 9.27
C ASN A 139 0.77 7.31 9.20
N SER A 140 0.43 6.73 10.36
CA SER A 140 -0.56 5.65 10.46
C SER A 140 -1.98 6.03 10.03
N ASP A 141 -2.33 7.31 9.94
CA ASP A 141 -3.64 7.77 9.43
C ASP A 141 -3.68 7.77 7.89
N VAL A 142 -2.52 7.81 7.24
CA VAL A 142 -2.39 7.74 5.77
C VAL A 142 -2.37 6.28 5.31
N VAL A 143 -1.47 5.49 5.89
CA VAL A 143 -1.27 4.08 5.54
C VAL A 143 -0.62 3.35 6.72
N GLU A 144 -1.00 2.09 6.95
CA GLU A 144 -0.40 1.28 8.03
C GLU A 144 0.98 0.75 7.63
N TYR A 145 1.08 0.17 6.43
CA TYR A 145 2.31 -0.37 5.85
C TYR A 145 2.70 0.42 4.60
N ALA A 146 3.81 1.15 4.67
CA ALA A 146 4.25 2.00 3.58
C ALA A 146 5.42 1.38 2.83
N LEU A 147 5.32 1.27 1.51
CA LEU A 147 6.47 1.09 0.63
C LEU A 147 7.02 2.46 0.24
N ILE A 148 8.27 2.75 0.62
CA ILE A 148 8.88 4.08 0.49
C ILE A 148 10.20 3.97 -0.26
N PRO A 149 10.44 4.78 -1.31
CA PRO A 149 11.71 4.79 -1.99
C PRO A 149 12.77 5.51 -1.14
N GLY A 150 13.96 4.94 -1.12
CA GLY A 150 15.09 5.41 -0.35
C GLY A 150 16.41 4.94 -0.89
N VAL A 151 17.42 5.06 -0.05
CA VAL A 151 18.82 4.76 -0.34
C VAL A 151 19.37 3.97 0.82
N ILE A 152 20.13 2.92 0.51
CA ILE A 152 20.90 2.19 1.51
C ILE A 152 22.40 2.37 1.25
N GLN A 153 23.19 2.29 2.32
CA GLN A 153 24.64 2.16 2.24
C GLN A 153 25.10 1.00 3.13
N SER A 154 25.83 0.05 2.54
CA SER A 154 26.42 -1.05 3.29
C SER A 154 27.42 -0.56 4.33
N ARG A 155 27.32 -1.04 5.56
CA ARG A 155 28.31 -0.79 6.62
C ARG A 155 29.63 -1.53 6.38
N ASN A 156 29.59 -2.61 5.60
CA ASN A 156 30.75 -3.47 5.38
C ASN A 156 31.53 -3.06 4.13
N THR A 157 30.84 -2.79 3.03
CA THR A 157 31.47 -2.53 1.72
C THR A 157 31.47 -1.06 1.36
N GLY A 158 30.62 -0.24 2.00
CA GLY A 158 30.35 1.13 1.58
C GLY A 158 29.49 1.24 0.33
N ASN A 159 29.10 0.12 -0.30
CA ASN A 159 28.28 0.09 -1.50
C ASN A 159 26.93 0.76 -1.25
N VAL A 160 26.48 1.51 -2.24
CA VAL A 160 25.22 2.24 -2.22
C VAL A 160 24.27 1.63 -3.23
N CYS A 161 22.97 1.60 -2.92
CA CYS A 161 21.95 1.43 -3.94
C CYS A 161 20.66 2.14 -3.55
N LEU A 162 19.81 2.41 -4.53
CA LEU A 162 18.41 2.73 -4.26
C LEU A 162 17.70 1.51 -3.71
N ALA A 163 16.69 1.75 -2.89
CA ALA A 163 15.86 0.71 -2.32
C ALA A 163 14.40 1.12 -2.25
N LEU A 164 13.51 0.13 -2.29
CA LEU A 164 12.13 0.23 -1.86
C LEU A 164 12.04 -0.38 -0.45
N LEU A 165 11.74 0.45 0.53
CA LEU A 165 11.76 0.12 1.96
C LEU A 165 10.32 -0.05 2.44
N GLU A 166 9.99 -1.21 3.01
CA GLU A 166 8.69 -1.41 3.67
C GLU A 166 8.82 -1.09 5.16
N LEU A 167 8.02 -0.12 5.60
CA LEU A 167 7.98 0.35 6.97
C LEU A 167 6.58 0.14 7.58
N ASP A 168 6.56 -0.30 8.82
CA ASP A 168 5.35 -0.36 9.66
C ASP A 168 5.20 0.98 10.39
N LEU A 169 4.20 1.77 9.99
CA LEU A 169 3.94 3.09 10.56
C LEU A 169 3.15 3.04 11.87
N GLN A 170 2.56 1.88 12.22
CA GLN A 170 1.97 1.65 13.54
C GLN A 170 3.05 1.31 14.59
N SER A 171 4.17 0.73 14.14
CA SER A 171 5.34 0.39 14.96
C SER A 171 6.47 1.45 14.88
N SER A 172 6.12 2.74 14.88
CA SER A 172 7.10 3.85 14.89
C SER A 172 8.13 3.81 13.73
N GLY A 173 7.72 3.39 12.53
CA GLY A 173 8.57 3.36 11.34
C GLY A 173 9.47 2.12 11.25
N GLU A 174 9.09 1.01 11.88
CA GLU A 174 9.91 -0.20 11.89
C GLU A 174 10.11 -0.75 10.48
N HIS A 175 11.37 -0.83 10.05
CA HIS A 175 11.75 -1.37 8.76
C HIS A 175 11.80 -2.91 8.79
N PHE A 176 10.98 -3.57 7.96
CA PHE A 176 10.89 -5.03 7.94
C PHE A 176 11.21 -5.67 6.58
N HIS A 177 11.24 -4.91 5.48
CA HIS A 177 11.58 -5.45 4.17
C HIS A 177 12.30 -4.45 3.23
N THR A 178 13.18 -4.97 2.37
CA THR A 178 13.94 -4.17 1.40
C THR A 178 13.93 -4.81 0.01
N GLY A 179 13.47 -4.03 -0.98
CA GLY A 179 13.70 -4.27 -2.41
C GLY A 179 14.92 -3.50 -2.90
N TYR A 180 16.02 -4.19 -3.18
CA TYR A 180 17.29 -3.62 -3.63
C TYR A 180 17.25 -3.37 -5.14
N LEU A 181 17.48 -2.13 -5.60
CA LEU A 181 17.59 -1.83 -7.04
C LEU A 181 19.02 -2.08 -7.51
N THR A 182 19.24 -3.26 -8.11
CA THR A 182 20.56 -3.76 -8.51
C THR A 182 20.68 -3.90 -10.03
N LYS A 183 21.88 -4.18 -10.53
CA LYS A 183 22.08 -4.57 -11.95
C LYS A 183 21.22 -5.74 -12.44
N MET A 184 20.67 -6.56 -11.54
CA MET A 184 19.81 -7.71 -11.86
C MET A 184 18.31 -7.37 -11.79
N GLY A 185 17.96 -6.09 -11.62
CA GLY A 185 16.60 -5.66 -11.29
C GLY A 185 16.39 -5.47 -9.80
N VAL A 186 15.12 -5.42 -9.39
CA VAL A 186 14.73 -5.34 -7.98
C VAL A 186 14.85 -6.72 -7.34
N LEU A 187 15.72 -6.87 -6.36
CA LEU A 187 15.90 -8.11 -5.60
C LEU A 187 15.39 -7.95 -4.17
N SER A 188 14.85 -9.00 -3.57
CA SER A 188 14.29 -8.98 -2.22
C SER A 188 14.45 -10.33 -1.53
N TYR A 189 14.84 -10.32 -0.24
CA TYR A 189 14.99 -11.56 0.55
C TYR A 189 13.66 -12.29 0.78
N GLY A 190 12.53 -11.57 0.82
CA GLY A 190 11.22 -12.20 1.00
C GLY A 190 10.65 -12.79 -0.29
N ASN A 191 11.27 -12.60 -1.45
CA ASN A 191 10.87 -13.30 -2.66
C ASN A 191 11.25 -14.80 -2.55
N PRO A 192 10.27 -15.72 -2.51
CA PRO A 192 10.53 -17.15 -2.38
C PRO A 192 11.29 -17.73 -3.58
N GLU A 193 11.15 -17.11 -4.76
CA GLU A 193 11.80 -17.51 -6.01
C GLU A 193 13.21 -16.94 -6.18
N LEU A 194 13.68 -16.10 -5.24
CA LEU A 194 15.01 -15.50 -5.33
C LEU A 194 16.11 -16.59 -5.33
N SER A 195 16.91 -16.62 -6.39
CA SER A 195 17.97 -17.61 -6.56
C SER A 195 19.05 -17.50 -5.47
N LYS A 196 19.80 -18.58 -5.25
CA LYS A 196 20.89 -18.61 -4.28
C LYS A 196 21.99 -17.62 -4.64
N GLU A 197 22.27 -17.48 -5.94
CA GLU A 197 23.25 -16.54 -6.49
C GLU A 197 22.84 -15.09 -6.20
N ALA A 198 21.57 -14.74 -6.41
CA ALA A 198 21.05 -13.41 -6.11
C ALA A 198 21.04 -13.13 -4.60
N ARG A 199 20.68 -14.11 -3.75
CA ARG A 199 20.77 -13.98 -2.28
C ARG A 199 22.19 -13.72 -1.81
N ASN A 200 23.15 -14.48 -2.33
CA ASN A 200 24.56 -14.29 -2.01
C ASN A 200 25.05 -12.92 -2.47
N PHE A 201 24.66 -12.49 -3.68
CA PHE A 201 24.99 -11.16 -4.19
C PHE A 201 24.51 -10.05 -3.23
N ILE A 202 23.25 -10.06 -2.79
CA ILE A 202 22.74 -9.06 -1.83
C ILE A 202 23.55 -9.10 -0.53
N LYS A 203 23.79 -10.30 0.01
CA LYS A 203 24.52 -10.47 1.26
C LYS A 203 25.95 -9.95 1.19
N GLU A 204 26.66 -10.24 0.11
CA GLU A 204 28.05 -9.84 -0.09
C GLU A 204 28.16 -8.35 -0.40
N MET A 205 27.25 -7.81 -1.21
CA MET A 205 27.32 -6.42 -1.64
C MET A 205 26.80 -5.45 -0.59
N TYR A 206 25.70 -5.78 0.09
CA TYR A 206 24.98 -4.83 0.94
C TYR A 206 24.98 -5.22 2.42
N GLY A 207 24.95 -6.51 2.77
CA GLY A 207 25.11 -6.99 4.15
C GLY A 207 24.25 -6.22 5.17
N PRO A 208 24.75 -5.92 6.39
CA PRO A 208 24.20 -4.89 7.25
C PRO A 208 24.37 -3.50 6.62
N TYR A 209 23.33 -2.67 6.64
CA TYR A 209 23.33 -1.36 6.02
C TYR A 209 22.71 -0.29 6.92
N ASP A 210 23.06 0.95 6.61
CA ASP A 210 22.32 2.15 7.01
C ASP A 210 21.39 2.54 5.85
N TYR A 211 20.28 3.21 6.16
CA TYR A 211 19.32 3.63 5.15
C TYR A 211 18.72 4.99 5.47
N GLY A 212 18.23 5.65 4.42
CA GLY A 212 17.41 6.85 4.50
C GLY A 212 16.36 6.81 3.40
N TYR A 213 15.23 7.45 3.61
CA TYR A 213 14.10 7.43 2.69
C TYR A 213 13.68 8.85 2.31
N THR A 214 12.83 8.95 1.28
CA THR A 214 12.45 10.24 0.69
C THR A 214 11.20 10.88 1.31
N ALA A 215 10.41 10.11 2.08
CA ALA A 215 9.24 10.60 2.80
C ALA A 215 9.61 11.27 4.14
N THR A 216 8.71 12.09 4.67
CA THR A 216 8.78 12.56 6.06
C THR A 216 7.89 11.66 6.92
N ILE A 217 8.47 11.05 7.96
CA ILE A 217 7.73 10.22 8.92
C ILE A 217 7.97 10.80 10.32
N PRO A 218 7.03 11.62 10.85
CA PRO A 218 7.28 12.40 12.07
C PRO A 218 7.60 11.59 13.33
N ASN A 219 7.13 10.34 13.40
CA ASN A 219 7.26 9.47 14.56
C ASN A 219 8.26 8.32 14.35
N ASP A 220 9.10 8.38 13.31
CA ASP A 220 10.14 7.39 13.09
C ASP A 220 11.28 7.56 14.12
N ILE A 221 11.59 6.49 14.85
CA ILE A 221 12.65 6.47 15.87
C ILE A 221 13.92 5.75 15.40
N HIS A 222 13.88 5.12 14.23
CA HIS A 222 14.95 4.31 13.65
C HIS A 222 15.86 5.13 12.73
N VAL A 223 15.31 6.14 12.07
CA VAL A 223 15.98 6.91 11.02
C VAL A 223 16.08 8.39 11.40
N SER A 224 17.30 8.92 11.43
CA SER A 224 17.54 10.35 11.66
C SER A 224 18.38 10.94 10.54
N PRO A 225 17.93 12.02 9.86
CA PRO A 225 18.71 12.67 8.80
C PRO A 225 20.10 13.15 9.24
N GLU A 226 20.30 13.38 10.54
CA GLU A 226 21.58 13.79 11.10
C GLU A 226 22.59 12.65 11.22
N THR A 227 22.12 11.40 11.25
CA THR A 227 22.98 10.21 11.34
C THR A 227 23.22 9.55 9.99
N PHE A 228 22.68 10.11 8.90
CA PHE A 228 22.86 9.56 7.56
C PHE A 228 24.34 9.49 7.17
N PRO A 229 24.79 8.33 6.65
CA PRO A 229 26.07 8.25 5.98
C PRO A 229 26.18 9.28 4.84
N PRO A 230 27.39 9.75 4.48
CA PRO A 230 27.55 10.82 3.50
C PRO A 230 26.85 10.56 2.17
N ALA A 231 26.91 9.34 1.63
CA ALA A 231 26.27 9.02 0.35
C ALA A 231 24.74 8.99 0.44
N VAL A 232 24.18 8.46 1.54
CA VAL A 232 22.74 8.47 1.80
C VAL A 232 22.26 9.92 1.92
N LYS A 233 22.95 10.73 2.73
CA LYS A 233 22.61 12.15 2.92
C LYS A 233 22.66 12.93 1.61
N GLU A 234 23.71 12.72 0.82
CA GLU A 234 23.92 13.39 -0.46
C GLU A 234 22.80 13.08 -1.46
N ILE A 235 22.44 11.81 -1.63
CA ILE A 235 21.38 11.40 -2.57
C ILE A 235 20.01 11.87 -2.08
N VAL A 236 19.65 11.58 -0.82
CA VAL A 236 18.31 11.88 -0.26
C VAL A 236 18.06 13.40 -0.16
N SER A 237 19.08 14.22 0.03
CA SER A 237 18.91 15.68 0.10
C SER A 237 18.86 16.38 -1.25
N THR A 238 19.33 15.75 -2.33
CA THR A 238 19.49 16.42 -3.63
C THR A 238 18.71 15.79 -4.78
N PHE A 239 18.09 14.64 -4.59
CA PHE A 239 17.42 13.91 -5.68
C PHE A 239 16.36 14.73 -6.43
N ARG A 240 15.67 15.64 -5.73
CA ARG A 240 14.63 16.52 -6.31
C ARG A 240 15.16 17.47 -7.38
N ASN A 241 16.46 17.77 -7.37
CA ASN A 241 17.09 18.67 -8.33
C ASN A 241 17.28 18.02 -9.71
N TYR A 242 16.97 16.73 -9.84
CA TYR A 242 17.20 15.97 -11.06
C TYR A 242 15.88 15.63 -11.74
N GLU A 243 15.66 16.20 -12.93
CA GLU A 243 14.43 16.06 -13.70
C GLU A 243 14.15 14.61 -14.12
N VAL A 244 12.87 14.24 -14.07
CA VAL A 244 12.38 12.89 -14.41
C VAL A 244 12.05 12.85 -15.91
N GLU A 245 13.05 12.62 -16.77
CA GLU A 245 12.78 12.41 -18.22
C GLU A 245 12.46 10.93 -18.56
N LEU A 246 12.02 10.12 -17.59
CA LEU A 246 11.61 8.72 -17.83
C LEU A 246 10.18 8.60 -18.40
N LEU A 247 9.46 9.72 -18.40
CA LEU A 247 8.08 9.87 -18.85
C LEU A 247 8.09 10.90 -19.99
N ASN A 248 7.51 10.57 -21.15
CA ASN A 248 7.29 11.56 -22.19
C ASN A 248 6.33 12.65 -21.66
N GLU A 249 6.56 13.91 -22.02
CA GLU A 249 5.77 15.06 -21.57
C GLU A 249 4.26 14.93 -21.87
N GLU A 250 3.89 14.18 -22.92
CA GLU A 250 2.50 13.92 -23.29
C GLU A 250 1.75 13.06 -22.24
N GLU A 251 2.40 12.08 -21.60
CA GLU A 251 1.76 11.18 -20.62
C GLU A 251 1.55 11.86 -19.26
N MET A 252 2.38 12.86 -18.92
CA MET A 252 2.21 13.66 -17.70
C MET A 252 1.05 14.66 -17.81
N SER A 253 0.74 15.12 -19.04
CA SER A 253 -0.38 16.03 -19.30
C SER A 253 -1.75 15.39 -19.07
N GLU A 254 -1.89 14.08 -19.31
CA GLU A 254 -3.13 13.35 -19.00
C GLU A 254 -3.37 13.22 -17.48
N VAL A 255 -2.31 13.31 -16.67
CA VAL A 255 -2.41 13.29 -15.20
C VAL A 255 -2.80 14.66 -14.64
N GLU A 256 -2.37 15.75 -15.30
CA GLU A 256 -2.76 17.13 -14.96
C GLU A 256 -4.16 17.50 -15.50
N ASP A 257 -4.58 16.95 -16.64
CA ASP A 257 -5.91 17.20 -17.23
C ASP A 257 -7.06 16.46 -16.53
N LEU A 258 -6.76 15.48 -15.67
CA LEU A 258 -7.74 14.88 -14.74
C LEU A 258 -8.05 15.78 -13.53
N GLU A 259 -7.35 16.91 -13.38
CA GLU A 259 -7.56 17.91 -12.33
C GLU A 259 -8.37 19.15 -12.78
N ARG A 260 -9.06 19.10 -13.93
CA ARG A 260 -10.00 20.14 -14.37
C ARG A 260 -11.45 19.69 -14.46
#